data_AF-U5HK41-F1
#
_entry.id   AF-U5HK41-F1
#
_cell.length_a   1.000
_cell.length_b   1.000
_cell.length_c   1.000
_cell.angle_alpha   90.00
_cell.angle_beta   90.00
_cell.angle_gamma   90.00
#
_symmetry.space_group_name_H-M   'P 1'
#
loop_
_entity.id
_entity.type
_entity.pdbx_description
1 polymer ?
#
loop_
_entity_poly.entity_id
_entity_poly.type
_entity_poly.pdbx_seq_one_letter_code
_entity_poly.pdbx_strand_id
1 'polypeptide(L)'
;MLHLTILPREERWRRYFSNLKFVVVDELHYYAGLFGSHVAFIMRRLRRICAAVGNDKVKFISCSATIANPKEHMQTMFGLEDVVVVDVDGSPT
;
A
#
# COMPACT_ATOMS: atom_id res chain seq x y z
N MET A 1 -2.03 -10.81 -9.10
CA MET A 1 -1.37 -10.13 -10.24
C MET A 1 -0.04 -9.49 -9.83
N LEU A 2 -0.02 -8.45 -8.99
CA LEU A 2 1.20 -7.70 -8.61
C LEU A 2 2.41 -8.59 -8.25
N HIS A 3 2.23 -9.55 -7.33
CA HIS A 3 3.29 -10.45 -6.86
C HIS A 3 3.85 -11.39 -7.93
N LEU A 4 3.00 -11.92 -8.81
CA LEU A 4 3.39 -12.99 -9.75
C LEU A 4 3.84 -12.45 -11.12
N THR A 5 3.33 -11.29 -11.54
CA THR A 5 3.53 -10.81 -12.92
C THR A 5 4.32 -9.51 -13.02
N ILE A 6 4.02 -8.53 -12.16
CA ILE A 6 4.59 -7.18 -12.27
C ILE A 6 5.91 -7.07 -11.51
N LEU A 7 5.91 -7.35 -10.20
CA LEU A 7 7.11 -7.16 -9.36
C LEU A 7 8.29 -8.08 -9.74
N PRO A 8 8.09 -9.34 -10.18
CA PRO A 8 9.20 -10.19 -10.64
C PRO A 8 9.83 -9.74 -11.96
N ARG A 9 9.13 -8.91 -12.74
CA ARG A 9 9.58 -8.38 -14.05
C ARG A 9 9.77 -6.87 -13.99
N GLU A 10 10.18 -6.36 -12.82
CA GLU A 10 10.29 -4.93 -12.51
C GLU A 10 11.14 -4.15 -13.53
N GLU A 11 12.10 -4.80 -14.19
CA GLU A 11 12.92 -4.21 -15.25
C GLU A 11 12.08 -3.64 -16.40
N ARG A 12 10.97 -4.30 -16.76
CA ARG A 12 10.05 -3.85 -17.82
C ARG A 12 9.17 -2.68 -17.39
N TRP A 13 9.05 -2.47 -16.08
CA TRP A 13 8.15 -1.48 -15.48
C TRP A 13 8.90 -0.31 -14.84
N ARG A 14 10.24 -0.22 -15.00
CA ARG A 14 11.05 0.82 -14.34
C ARG A 14 10.55 2.25 -14.60
N ARG A 15 10.20 2.57 -15.85
CA ARG A 15 9.64 3.89 -16.21
C ARG A 15 8.30 4.15 -15.52
N TYR A 16 7.47 3.12 -15.34
CA TYR A 16 6.22 3.26 -14.61
C TYR A 16 6.50 3.53 -13.13
N PHE A 17 7.36 2.72 -12.49
CA PHE A 17 7.69 2.87 -11.07
C PHE A 17 8.40 4.19 -10.75
N SER A 18 9.23 4.72 -11.65
CA SER A 18 9.88 6.02 -11.45
C SER A 18 8.91 7.20 -11.46
N ASN A 19 7.71 7.02 -12.03
CA ASN A 19 6.68 8.05 -12.15
C ASN A 19 5.42 7.75 -11.30
N LEU A 20 5.42 6.65 -10.55
CA LEU A 20 4.28 6.23 -9.74
C LEU A 20 4.06 7.24 -8.60
N LYS A 21 2.86 7.84 -8.53
CA LYS A 21 2.56 8.82 -7.48
C LYS A 21 1.73 8.24 -6.35
N PHE A 22 0.82 7.33 -6.69
CA PHE A 22 -0.18 6.80 -5.77
C PHE A 22 -0.29 5.29 -5.90
N VAL A 23 -0.42 4.63 -4.75
CA VAL A 23 -0.83 3.23 -4.64
C VAL A 23 -2.10 3.22 -3.82
N VAL A 24 -3.21 2.85 -4.46
CA VAL A 24 -4.52 2.78 -3.81
C VAL A 24 -4.82 1.32 -3.49
N VAL A 25 -5.16 1.04 -2.24
CA VAL A 25 -5.56 -0.29 -1.78
C VAL A 25 -6.94 -0.19 -1.17
N ASP A 26 -7.91 -0.77 -1.84
CA ASP A 26 -9.27 -0.87 -1.32
C ASP A 26 -9.37 -1.98 -0.28
N GLU A 27 -10.39 -1.88 0.57
CA GLU A 27 -10.81 -2.95 1.46
C GLU A 27 -9.73 -3.50 2.40
N LEU A 28 -8.98 -2.62 3.05
CA LEU A 28 -7.82 -2.96 3.88
C LEU A 28 -8.13 -3.98 4.99
N HIS A 29 -9.36 -3.97 5.50
CA HIS A 29 -9.83 -4.87 6.54
C HIS A 29 -9.84 -6.35 6.12
N TYR A 30 -9.92 -6.65 4.82
CA TYR A 30 -9.79 -8.03 4.32
C TYR A 30 -8.35 -8.55 4.40
N TYR A 31 -7.36 -7.66 4.43
CA TYR A 31 -5.94 -8.03 4.45
C TYR A 31 -5.45 -8.20 5.88
N ALA A 32 -5.92 -9.24 6.57
CA ALA A 32 -5.53 -9.58 7.95
C ALA A 32 -4.96 -11.01 8.07
N GLY A 33 -4.38 -11.32 9.23
CA GLY A 33 -3.84 -12.64 9.53
C GLY A 33 -2.70 -13.08 8.59
N LEU A 34 -2.70 -14.37 8.22
CA LEU A 34 -1.69 -14.93 7.32
C LEU A 34 -1.73 -14.26 5.94
N PHE A 35 -2.92 -14.08 5.37
CA PHE A 35 -3.08 -13.45 4.07
C PHE A 35 -2.61 -11.99 4.10
N GLY A 36 -2.98 -11.23 5.13
CA GLY A 36 -2.47 -9.88 5.36
C GLY A 36 -0.95 -9.82 5.42
N SER A 37 -0.31 -10.76 6.12
CA SER A 37 1.16 -10.85 6.17
C SER A 37 1.79 -11.02 4.78
N HIS A 38 1.22 -11.88 3.92
CA HIS A 38 1.68 -12.04 2.55
C HIS A 38 1.55 -10.73 1.74
N VAL A 39 0.39 -10.08 1.82
CA VAL A 39 0.16 -8.79 1.15
C VAL A 39 1.13 -7.72 1.66
N ALA A 40 1.42 -7.70 2.95
CA ALA A 40 2.33 -6.76 3.56
C ALA A 40 3.78 -6.90 3.03
N PHE A 41 4.24 -8.12 2.77
CA PHE A 41 5.53 -8.35 2.10
C PHE A 41 5.52 -7.89 0.64
N ILE A 42 4.42 -8.10 -0.08
CA ILE A 42 4.26 -7.64 -1.47
C ILE A 42 4.33 -6.10 -1.52
N MET A 43 3.64 -5.42 -0.62
CA MET A 43 3.62 -3.95 -0.56
C MET A 43 4.99 -3.36 -0.20
N ARG A 44 5.69 -3.95 0.79
CA ARG A 44 7.07 -3.57 1.12
C ARG A 44 8.02 -3.78 -0.07
N ARG A 45 7.86 -4.87 -0.82
CA ARG A 45 8.64 -5.11 -2.05
C ARG A 45 8.36 -4.05 -3.11
N LEU A 46 7.10 -3.70 -3.36
CA LEU A 46 6.74 -2.62 -4.27
C LEU A 46 7.44 -1.31 -3.86
N ARG A 47 7.41 -0.97 -2.57
CA ARG A 47 8.05 0.24 -2.04
C ARG A 47 9.56 0.25 -2.27
N ARG A 48 10.23 -0.88 -2.02
CA ARG A 48 11.67 -1.06 -2.29
C ARG A 48 12.00 -0.88 -3.77
N ILE A 49 11.16 -1.39 -4.67
CA ILE A 49 11.36 -1.25 -6.12
C ILE A 49 11.22 0.21 -6.55
N CYS A 50 10.22 0.92 -6.03
CA CYS A 50 10.05 2.35 -6.29
C CYS A 50 11.29 3.13 -5.82
N ALA A 51 11.78 2.86 -4.61
CA ALA A 51 13.00 3.47 -4.08
C ALA A 51 14.24 3.16 -4.95
N ALA A 52 14.37 1.92 -5.45
CA ALA A 52 15.48 1.51 -6.30
C ALA A 52 15.52 2.24 -7.67
N VAL A 53 14.38 2.77 -8.13
CA VAL A 53 14.30 3.63 -9.34
C VAL A 53 14.25 5.13 -9.01
N GLY A 54 14.61 5.51 -7.78
CA GLY A 54 14.67 6.91 -7.34
C GLY A 54 13.32 7.52 -6.95
N ASN A 55 12.29 6.71 -6.71
CA ASN A 55 10.96 7.17 -6.31
C ASN A 55 10.63 6.74 -4.87
N ASP A 56 10.99 7.60 -3.93
CA ASP A 56 10.74 7.49 -2.49
C ASP A 56 9.45 8.22 -2.05
N LYS A 57 8.78 8.93 -2.96
CA LYS A 57 7.62 9.80 -2.66
C LYS A 57 6.26 9.18 -2.96
N VAL A 58 6.21 7.88 -3.26
CA VAL A 58 4.96 7.17 -3.55
C VAL A 58 4.03 7.25 -2.34
N LYS A 59 2.82 7.78 -2.55
CA LYS A 59 1.79 7.86 -1.51
C LYS A 59 0.91 6.62 -1.52
N PHE A 60 0.66 6.06 -0.35
CA PHE A 60 -0.27 4.95 -0.17
C PHE A 60 -1.58 5.49 0.38
N ILE A 61 -2.68 5.13 -0.26
CA ILE A 61 -4.04 5.55 0.10
C ILE A 61 -4.86 4.27 0.23
N SER A 62 -5.69 4.20 1.28
CA SER A 62 -6.50 3.01 1.50
C SER A 62 -7.83 3.38 2.12
N CYS A 63 -8.83 2.53 1.85
CA CYS A 63 -10.12 2.54 2.50
C CYS A 63 -10.34 1.21 3.22
N SER A 64 -11.18 1.24 4.24
CA SER A 64 -11.44 0.12 5.12
C SER A 64 -12.81 0.31 5.76
N ALA A 65 -13.50 -0.79 6.04
CA ALA A 65 -14.56 -0.80 7.05
C ALA A 65 -13.98 -0.51 8.44
N THR A 66 -14.85 -0.35 9.44
CA THR A 66 -14.49 -0.10 10.82
C THR A 66 -13.57 -1.20 11.36
N ILE A 67 -12.30 -0.85 11.57
CA ILE A 67 -11.28 -1.69 12.22
C ILE A 67 -10.80 -0.99 13.48
N ALA A 68 -10.41 -1.75 14.51
CA ALA A 68 -10.06 -1.19 15.82
C ALA A 68 -8.84 -0.25 15.75
N ASN A 69 -7.79 -0.64 15.01
CA ASN A 69 -6.52 0.09 14.93
C ASN A 69 -6.12 0.37 13.47
N PRO A 70 -6.83 1.25 12.73
CA PRO A 70 -6.60 1.46 11.30
C PRO A 70 -5.20 2.01 11.00
N LYS A 71 -4.70 2.91 11.85
CA LYS A 71 -3.36 3.48 11.72
C LYS A 71 -2.27 2.41 11.79
N GLU A 72 -2.28 1.62 12.86
CA GLU A 72 -1.29 0.57 13.11
C GLU A 72 -1.34 -0.51 12.03
N HIS A 73 -2.54 -0.91 11.62
CA HIS A 73 -2.74 -1.87 10.55
C HIS A 73 -2.13 -1.37 9.24
N MET A 74 -2.36 -0.10 8.88
CA MET A 74 -1.81 0.51 7.68
C MET A 74 -0.29 0.70 7.75
N GLN A 75 0.25 1.14 8.89
CA GLN A 75 1.68 1.22 9.15
C GLN A 75 2.34 -0.16 8.96
N THR A 76 1.75 -1.21 9.53
CA THR A 76 2.26 -2.57 9.45
C THR A 76 2.08 -3.18 8.06
N MET A 77 0.98 -2.89 7.36
CA MET A 77 0.72 -3.39 6.02
C MET A 77 1.74 -2.83 5.01
N PHE A 78 1.90 -1.51 5.00
CA PHE A 78 2.71 -0.81 3.99
C PHE A 78 4.14 -0.54 4.45
N GLY A 79 4.45 -0.76 5.73
CA GLY A 79 5.75 -0.47 6.37
C GLY A 79 6.05 1.03 6.50
N LEU A 80 5.01 1.85 6.64
CA LEU A 80 5.10 3.31 6.69
C LEU A 80 5.09 3.78 8.14
N GLU A 81 5.79 4.88 8.42
CA GLU A 81 5.77 5.52 9.75
C GLU A 81 4.71 6.63 9.80
N ASP A 82 4.67 7.48 8.77
CA ASP A 82 3.72 8.57 8.65
C ASP A 82 2.40 8.08 8.01
N VAL A 83 1.38 7.90 8.84
CA VAL A 83 0.03 7.50 8.44
C VAL A 83 -0.99 8.41 9.12
N VAL A 84 -1.84 9.01 8.29
CA VAL A 84 -2.97 9.84 8.71
C VAL A 84 -4.27 9.05 8.51
N VAL A 85 -5.08 8.95 9.56
CA VAL A 85 -6.42 8.35 9.51
C VAL A 85 -7.42 9.45 9.21
N VAL A 86 -8.35 9.17 8.29
CA VAL A 86 -9.50 10.04 8.00
C VAL A 86 -10.74 9.29 8.47
N ASP A 87 -11.32 9.72 9.58
CA ASP A 87 -12.44 9.07 10.28
C ASP A 87 -13.68 9.95 10.42
N VAL A 88 -13.60 11.22 10.01
CA VAL A 88 -14.74 12.14 9.96
C VAL A 88 -15.50 11.91 8.66
N ASP A 89 -16.71 11.37 8.78
CA ASP A 89 -17.66 11.28 7.67
C ASP A 89 -18.41 12.62 7.52
N GLY A 90 -18.30 13.22 6.33
CA GLY A 90 -18.97 14.47 5.96
C GLY A 90 -20.13 14.28 4.98
N SER A 91 -20.56 13.04 4.73
CA SER A 91 -21.69 12.73 3.85
C SER A 91 -23.02 13.20 4.46
N PRO A 92 -23.98 13.66 3.62
CA PRO A 92 -25.30 14.06 4.12
C PRO A 92 -26.05 12.85 4.69
N THR A 93 -26.69 13.05 5.83
CA THR A 93 -27.59 12.06 6.46
C THR A 93 -28.97 12.11 5.83
#